data_AF-A0A6S7KJN9-F1
#
_entry.id   AF-A0A6S7KJN9-F1
#
_cell.length_a   1.000
_cell.length_b   1.000
_cell.length_c   1.000
_cell.angle_alpha   90.00
_cell.angle_beta   90.00
_cell.angle_gamma   90.00
#
_symmetry.space_group_name_H-M   'P 1'
#
loop_
_entity.id
_entity.type
_entity.pdbx_description
1 polymer ?
#
loop_
_entity_poly.entity_id
_entity_poly.type
_entity_poly.pdbx_seq_one_letter_code
_entity_poly.pdbx_strand_id
1 'polypeptide(L)' 'EWTENGQLWVQQVSSTPATRLDVVNLQEQLDMRLQQRQARETGICPVRRELYSQCFDELIRQVTINCAERGLLLLR' A
#
# COMPACT_ATOMS: atom_id res chain seq x y z
N GLU A 1 -14.37 -7.99 0.52
CA GLU A 1 -15.81 -8.15 0.19
C GLU A 1 -16.61 -8.14 1.48
N TRP A 2 -17.80 -7.56 1.48
CA TRP A 2 -18.73 -7.64 2.61
C TRP A 2 -20.17 -7.69 2.12
N THR A 3 -21.06 -8.27 2.92
CA THR A 3 -22.50 -8.33 2.62
C THR A 3 -23.23 -7.35 3.53
N GLU A 4 -24.00 -6.44 2.93
CA GLU A 4 -24.82 -5.48 3.64
C GLU A 4 -26.21 -5.41 2.99
N ASN A 5 -27.27 -5.59 3.78
CA ASN A 5 -28.66 -5.60 3.30
C ASN A 5 -28.94 -6.58 2.14
N GLY A 6 -28.27 -7.73 2.12
CA GLY A 6 -28.40 -8.74 1.07
C GLY A 6 -27.69 -8.38 -0.24
N GLN A 7 -26.94 -7.28 -0.29
CA GLN A 7 -26.07 -6.91 -1.41
C GLN A 7 -24.61 -7.23 -1.10
N LEU A 8 -23.91 -7.79 -2.09
CA LEU A 8 -22.48 -8.06 -2.02
C LEU A 8 -21.69 -6.84 -2.51
N TRP A 9 -20.86 -6.29 -1.64
CA TRP A 9 -19.95 -5.19 -1.95
C TRP A 9 -18.52 -5.70 -2.12
N VAL A 10 -17.92 -5.36 -3.26
CA VAL A 10 -16.53 -5.71 -3.57
C VAL A 10 -15.76 -4.43 -3.88
N GLN A 11 -14.73 -4.16 -3.09
CA GLN A 11 -13.80 -3.07 -3.38
C GLN A 11 -12.77 -3.57 -4.40
N GLN A 12 -12.76 -2.94 -5.58
CA GLN A 12 -11.76 -3.21 -6.60
C GLN A 12 -10.50 -2.37 -6.36
N VAL A 13 -9.37 -2.92 -6.76
CA VAL A 13 -8.09 -2.22 -6.74
C VAL A 13 -8.08 -1.19 -7.88
N SER A 14 -7.57 0.02 -7.61
CA SER A 14 -7.46 1.05 -8.66
C SER A 14 -6.58 0.55 -9.80
N SER A 15 -7.03 0.71 -11.04
CA SER A 15 -6.27 0.41 -12.26
C SER A 15 -5.60 1.65 -12.88
N THR A 16 -5.76 2.82 -12.26
CA THR A 16 -5.20 4.08 -12.78
C THR A 16 -3.69 4.12 -12.54
N PRO A 17 -2.87 4.43 -13.56
CA PRO A 17 -1.44 4.64 -13.40
C PRO A 17 -1.14 5.75 -12.39
N ALA A 18 -0.15 5.52 -11.52
CA ALA A 18 0.24 6.51 -10.53
C ALA A 18 1.06 7.64 -11.15
N THR A 19 0.79 8.85 -10.68
CA THR A 19 1.59 10.05 -10.96
C THR A 19 2.71 10.18 -9.93
N ARG A 20 3.67 11.08 -10.20
CA ARG A 20 4.70 11.45 -9.21
C ARG A 20 4.08 11.99 -7.91
N LEU A 21 2.96 12.72 -8.01
CA LEU A 21 2.28 13.26 -6.84
C LEU A 21 1.67 12.14 -5.97
N ASP A 22 1.13 11.10 -6.59
CA ASP A 22 0.58 9.95 -5.85
C ASP A 22 1.65 9.24 -5.01
N VAL A 23 2.87 9.12 -5.54
CA VAL A 23 4.01 8.53 -4.81
C VAL A 23 4.44 9.41 -3.64
N VAL A 24 4.44 10.73 -3.80
CA VAL A 24 4.75 11.67 -2.70
C VAL A 24 3.68 11.58 -1.61
N ASN A 25 2.40 11.59 -1.99
CA ASN A 25 1.29 11.44 -1.05
C ASN A 25 1.36 10.10 -0.31
N LEU A 26 1.77 9.02 -0.97
CA LEU A 26 1.96 7.71 -0.35
C LEU A 26 3.06 7.75 0.71
N GLN A 27 4.19 8.41 0.43
CA GLN A 27 5.27 8.61 1.39
C GLN A 27 4.78 9.41 2.61
N GLU A 28 4.13 10.55 2.39
CA GLU A 28 3.61 11.40 3.47
C GLU A 28 2.62 10.64 4.36
N GLN A 29 1.74 9.82 3.76
CA GLN A 29 0.82 8.97 4.50
C GLN A 29 1.55 7.89 5.32
N LEU A 30 2.61 7.29 4.79
CA LEU A 30 3.43 6.33 5.53
C LEU A 30 4.07 7.01 6.74
N ASP A 31 4.70 8.17 6.55
CA ASP A 31 5.36 8.93 7.59
C ASP A 31 4.37 9.34 8.70
N MET A 32 3.20 9.85 8.32
CA MET A 32 2.12 10.16 9.26
C MET A 32 1.69 8.93 10.06
N ARG A 33 1.51 7.77 9.43
CA ARG A 33 1.10 6.54 10.12
C ARG A 33 2.17 6.00 11.04
N LEU A 34 3.45 6.09 10.65
CA LEU A 34 4.59 5.70 11.50
C LEU A 34 4.62 6.55 12.77
N GLN A 35 4.41 7.86 12.65
CA GLN A 35 4.33 8.77 13.80
C GLN A 35 3.10 8.50 14.67
N GLN A 36 1.91 8.42 14.07
CA GLN A 36 0.65 8.19 14.79
C GLN A 36 0.66 6.87 15.58
N ARG A 37 1.31 5.84 15.02
CA ARG A 37 1.41 4.51 15.65
C ARG A 37 2.69 4.34 16.49
N GLN A 38 3.45 5.43 16.70
CA GLN A 38 4.69 5.46 17.47
C GLN A 38 5.66 4.33 17.11
N ALA A 39 5.83 4.08 15.81
CA ALA A 39 6.72 3.05 15.32
C ALA A 39 8.18 3.35 15.71
N ARG A 40 8.92 2.34 16.17
CA ARG A 40 10.33 2.53 16.56
C ARG A 40 11.19 2.78 15.32
N GLU A 41 12.04 3.78 15.39
CA GLU A 41 13.01 4.12 14.33
C GLU A 41 14.15 3.10 14.24
N THR A 42 14.47 2.41 15.32
CA THR A 42 15.58 1.45 15.38
C THR A 42 15.14 0.11 15.98
N GLY A 43 15.86 -0.95 15.59
CA GLY A 43 15.54 -2.32 16.00
C GLY A 43 14.28 -2.88 15.35
N ILE A 44 13.87 -4.06 15.83
CA ILE A 44 12.67 -4.76 15.34
C ILE A 44 11.42 -4.03 15.85
N CYS A 45 10.54 -3.67 14.91
CA CYS A 45 9.26 -3.03 15.21
C CYS A 45 8.16 -3.66 14.33
N PRO A 46 7.18 -4.35 14.92
CA PRO A 46 6.11 -5.00 14.15
C PRO A 46 5.20 -3.98 13.45
N VAL A 47 4.88 -2.86 14.11
CA VAL A 47 4.10 -1.75 13.53
C VAL A 47 4.79 -1.19 12.30
N ARG A 48 6.10 -0.93 12.39
CA ARG A 48 6.88 -0.45 11.25
C ARG A 48 6.83 -1.48 10.12
N ARG A 49 7.12 -2.75 10.41
CA ARG A 49 7.09 -3.82 9.41
C ARG A 49 5.74 -3.91 8.70
N GLU A 50 4.65 -3.84 9.44
CA GLU A 50 3.29 -3.86 8.89
C GLU A 50 3.03 -2.67 7.97
N LEU A 51 3.35 -1.45 8.41
CA LEU A 51 3.14 -0.24 7.61
C LEU A 51 4.00 -0.23 6.33
N TYR A 52 5.24 -0.68 6.40
CA TYR A 52 6.08 -0.86 5.22
C TYR A 52 5.55 -1.95 4.29
N SER A 53 5.01 -3.06 4.83
CA SER A 53 4.39 -4.10 4.01
C SER A 53 3.22 -3.53 3.20
N GLN A 54 2.31 -2.80 3.84
CA GLN A 54 1.18 -2.17 3.16
C GLN A 54 1.63 -1.14 2.11
N CYS A 55 2.64 -0.33 2.43
CA CYS A 55 3.21 0.62 1.47
C CYS A 55 3.84 -0.11 0.27
N PHE A 56 4.53 -1.23 0.54
CA PHE A 56 5.17 -2.03 -0.51
C PHE A 56 4.13 -2.70 -1.42
N ASP A 57 3.02 -3.22 -0.87
CA ASP A 57 1.91 -3.76 -1.64
C ASP A 57 1.32 -2.70 -2.60
N GLU A 58 1.20 -1.46 -2.14
CA GLU A 58 0.73 -0.35 -2.97
C GLU A 58 1.76 0.03 -4.06
N LEU A 59 3.05 0.02 -3.75
CA LEU A 59 4.09 0.20 -4.78
C LEU A 59 4.07 -0.92 -5.81
N ILE A 60 3.88 -2.17 -5.39
CA ILE A 60 3.73 -3.31 -6.31
C ILE A 60 2.52 -3.11 -7.20
N ARG A 61 1.37 -2.69 -6.67
CA ARG A 61 0.18 -2.35 -7.48
C ARG A 61 0.51 -1.30 -8.54
N GLN A 62 1.16 -0.20 -8.16
CA GLN A 62 1.54 0.88 -9.08
C GLN A 62 2.51 0.40 -10.16
N VAL A 63 3.53 -0.40 -9.79
CA VAL A 63 4.48 -0.96 -10.75
C VAL A 63 3.80 -1.96 -11.68
N THR A 64 2.89 -2.79 -11.17
CA THR A 64 2.14 -3.79 -11.95
C THR A 64 1.28 -3.12 -13.03
N ILE A 65 0.62 -1.99 -12.70
CA ILE A 65 -0.17 -1.21 -13.67
C ILE A 65 0.70 -0.66 -14.79
N ASN A 66 1.92 -0.23 -14.47
CA ASN A 66 2.86 0.27 -15.47
C ASN A 66 3.47 -0.86 -16.31
N CYS A 67 3.80 -2.00 -15.68
CA CYS A 67 4.40 -3.18 -16.30
C CYS A 67 4.22 -4.39 -15.37
N ALA A 68 3.37 -5.32 -15.80
CA ALA A 68 2.98 -6.47 -14.99
C ALA A 68 4.17 -7.37 -14.64
N GLU A 69 5.12 -7.53 -15.55
CA GLU A 69 6.33 -8.35 -15.36
C GLU A 69 7.20 -7.80 -14.23
N ARG A 70 7.35 -6.46 -14.17
CA ARG A 70 8.08 -5.81 -13.08
C ARG A 70 7.34 -5.95 -11.76
N GLY A 71 6.01 -5.84 -11.78
CA GLY A 71 5.17 -6.06 -10.61
C GLY A 71 5.34 -7.47 -10.05
N LEU A 72 5.32 -8.47 -10.93
CA LEU A 72 5.50 -9.88 -10.58
C LEU A 72 6.87 -10.15 -9.95
N LEU A 73 7.94 -9.49 -10.42
CA LEU A 73 9.27 -9.62 -9.83
C LEU A 73 9.37 -9.08 -8.40
N LEU A 74 8.52 -8.12 -8.03
CA LEU A 74 8.47 -7.52 -6.71
C LEU A 74 7.56 -8.28 -5.73
N LEU A 75 6.73 -9.20 -6.24
CA LEU A 75 5.89 -10.08 -5.45
C LEU A 75 6.77 -11.18 -4.80
N ARG A 76 7.16 -11.02 -3.53
CA ARG A 76 7.92 -12.03 -2.78
C ARG A 76 7.54 -12.09 -1.31
#